data_AF-A0A0G4JYM6-F1
#
_entry.id   AF-A0A0G4JYM6-F1
#
_cell.length_a   1.000
_cell.length_b   1.000
_cell.length_c   1.000
_cell.angle_alpha   90.00
_cell.angle_beta   90.00
_cell.angle_gamma   90.00
#
_symmetry.space_group_name_H-M   'P 1'
#
loop_
_entity.id
_entity.type
_entity.pdbx_description
1 polymer ?
#
loop_
_entity_poly.entity_id
_entity_poly.type
_entity_poly.pdbx_seq_one_letter_code
_entity_poly.pdbx_strand_id
1 'polypeptide(L)'
;MFHALFIRGKIMRKPIYHVFVTQESQPDAQGEKSTYWTKVGVAFAHHGKSGLNVVFTPGIAVSGKLVLLEPREDNTAPQNIAAD
;
A
#
# COMPACT_ATOMS: atom_id res chain seq x y z
N MET A 1 -18.15 36.50 15.29
CA MET A 1 -17.07 35.73 15.96
C MET A 1 -17.43 34.26 15.86
N PHE A 2 -16.93 33.57 14.82
CA PHE A 2 -17.26 32.18 14.57
C PHE A 2 -16.49 31.28 15.54
N HIS A 3 -17.21 30.47 16.32
CA HIS A 3 -16.67 29.30 17.00
C HIS A 3 -17.61 28.14 16.70
N ALA A 4 -17.31 27.40 15.65
CA ALA A 4 -17.88 26.08 15.41
C ALA A 4 -16.76 25.06 15.61
N LEU A 5 -16.61 24.58 16.84
CA LEU A 5 -15.76 23.43 17.14
C LEU A 5 -16.56 22.16 16.77
N PHE A 6 -16.40 21.72 15.52
CA PHE A 6 -16.92 20.43 15.07
C PHE A 6 -15.99 19.32 15.57
N ILE A 7 -16.27 18.75 16.75
CA ILE A 7 -15.70 17.43 17.12
C ILE A 7 -16.59 16.36 16.49
N ARG A 8 -16.36 16.08 15.20
CA ARG A 8 -16.89 14.88 14.55
C ARG A 8 -15.98 13.69 14.88
N GLY A 9 -16.53 12.72 15.60
CA GLY A 9 -16.10 11.32 15.78
C GLY A 9 -14.61 10.99 15.64
N LYS A 10 -13.91 10.77 16.76
CA LYS A 10 -12.56 10.18 16.75
C LYS A 10 -12.63 8.66 16.52
N ILE A 11 -13.06 8.23 15.33
CA ILE A 11 -12.65 6.92 14.79
C ILE A 11 -11.35 7.15 14.01
N MET A 12 -10.26 7.51 14.70
CA MET A 12 -8.95 7.54 14.06
C MET A 12 -8.33 6.16 14.16
N ARG A 13 -8.69 5.27 13.23
CA ARG A 13 -7.99 4.00 12.99
C ARG A 13 -7.43 3.95 11.57
N LYS A 14 -6.58 4.89 11.16
CA LYS A 14 -5.77 4.80 9.92
C LYS A 14 -4.47 5.63 10.10
N PRO A 15 -3.31 5.29 9.50
CA PRO A 15 -3.12 4.41 8.35
C PRO A 15 -2.21 3.20 8.62
N ILE A 16 -2.67 2.04 8.18
CA ILE A 16 -1.80 0.90 7.85
C ILE A 16 -1.53 1.04 6.35
N TYR A 17 -0.28 1.04 5.92
CA TYR A 17 0.12 1.01 4.52
C TYR A 17 0.52 -0.41 4.12
N HIS A 18 0.27 -0.78 2.87
CA HIS A 18 0.96 -1.90 2.23
C HIS A 18 2.32 -1.42 1.71
N VAL A 19 3.35 -2.22 1.97
CA VAL A 19 4.72 -1.94 1.55
C VAL A 19 5.03 -2.85 0.38
N PHE A 20 5.49 -2.26 -0.72
CA PHE A 20 5.85 -2.96 -1.95
C PHE A 20 7.30 -2.72 -2.32
N VAL A 21 7.94 -3.71 -2.91
CA VAL A 21 9.15 -3.53 -3.73
C VAL A 21 8.72 -3.42 -5.19
N THR A 22 9.29 -2.46 -5.90
CA THR A 22 9.04 -2.26 -7.33
C THR A 22 10.28 -2.57 -8.14
N GLN A 23 10.14 -3.39 -9.18
CA GLN A 23 11.21 -3.70 -10.12
C GLN A 23 10.73 -3.43 -11.54
N GLU A 24 11.44 -2.57 -12.27
CA GLU A 24 11.21 -2.38 -13.70
C GLU A 24 11.73 -3.61 -14.46
N SER A 25 10.93 -4.09 -15.42
CA SER A 25 11.35 -5.12 -16.35
C SER A 25 12.37 -4.55 -17.32
N GLN A 26 13.21 -5.43 -17.88
CA GLN A 26 13.87 -5.09 -19.13
C GLN A 26 12.81 -4.86 -20.21
N PRO A 27 13.05 -3.96 -21.18
CA PRO A 27 12.18 -3.81 -22.32
C PRO A 27 12.01 -5.15 -23.03
N ASP A 28 10.78 -5.51 -23.38
CA ASP A 28 10.54 -6.69 -24.23
C ASP A 28 10.98 -6.43 -25.68
N ALA A 29 10.74 -7.40 -26.57
CA ALA A 29 11.10 -7.29 -27.98
C ALA A 29 10.38 -6.14 -28.72
N GLN A 30 9.31 -5.60 -28.13
CA GLN A 30 8.52 -4.47 -28.63
C GLN A 30 8.92 -3.16 -27.95
N GLY A 31 9.83 -3.20 -26.97
CA GLY A 31 10.31 -2.04 -26.23
C GLY A 31 9.42 -1.63 -25.06
N GLU A 32 8.40 -2.42 -24.70
CA GLU A 32 7.52 -2.12 -23.58
C GLU A 32 8.20 -2.46 -22.26
N LYS A 33 8.03 -1.58 -21.27
CA LYS A 33 8.52 -1.78 -19.89
C LYS A 33 7.34 -2.00 -18.97
N SER A 34 7.41 -3.06 -18.19
CA SER A 34 6.46 -3.34 -17.10
C SER A 34 7.10 -3.08 -15.75
N THR A 35 6.31 -2.80 -14.72
CA THR A 35 6.79 -2.74 -13.33
C THR A 35 6.17 -3.88 -12.55
N TYR A 36 7.01 -4.73 -11.96
CA TYR A 36 6.57 -5.77 -11.04
C TYR A 36 6.48 -5.20 -9.62
N TRP A 37 5.33 -5.39 -8.99
CA TRP A 37 5.04 -4.91 -7.64
C TRP A 37 4.85 -6.11 -6.72
N THR A 38 5.78 -6.27 -5.77
CA THR A 38 5.73 -7.36 -4.80
C THR A 38 5.41 -6.78 -3.43
N LYS A 39 4.30 -7.19 -2.81
CA LYS A 39 3.98 -6.80 -1.43
C LYS A 39 4.93 -7.52 -0.48
N VAL A 40 5.68 -6.76 0.31
CA VAL A 40 6.72 -7.29 1.21
C VAL A 40 6.42 -7.07 2.69
N GLY A 41 5.40 -6.27 3.00
CA GLY A 41 5.09 -5.96 4.38
C GLY A 41 3.98 -4.95 4.56
N VAL A 42 3.93 -4.40 5.77
CA VAL A 42 3.02 -3.34 6.18
C VAL A 42 3.77 -2.24 6.90
N ALA A 43 3.25 -1.02 6.85
CA ALA A 43 3.78 0.09 7.62
C ALA A 43 2.68 0.79 8.41
N PHE A 44 3.02 1.37 9.56
CA PHE A 44 2.06 2.03 10.43
C PHE A 44 2.72 3.15 11.23
N ALA A 45 1.92 4.11 11.69
CA ALA A 45 2.42 5.26 12.45
C ALA A 45 3.20 4.83 13.71
N HIS A 46 4.36 5.45 13.94
CA HIS A 46 5.20 5.15 15.10
C HIS A 46 4.63 5.80 16.37
N HIS A 47 3.73 5.09 17.08
CA HIS A 47 3.22 5.46 18.41
C HIS A 47 2.86 6.96 18.59
N GLY A 48 2.25 7.58 17.56
CA GLY A 48 1.84 8.99 17.59
C GLY A 48 2.97 10.01 17.40
N LYS A 49 4.19 9.57 17.10
CA LYS A 49 5.30 10.44 16.67
C LYS A 49 5.34 10.54 15.15
N SER A 50 6.10 11.52 14.66
CA SER A 50 6.46 11.61 13.25
C SER A 50 7.28 10.38 12.85
N GLY A 51 6.82 9.67 11.81
CA GLY A 51 7.50 8.50 11.25
C GLY A 51 6.62 7.25 11.17
N LEU A 52 7.13 6.26 10.43
CA LEU A 52 6.48 4.99 10.18
C LEU A 52 7.36 3.83 10.64
N ASN A 53 6.75 2.87 11.32
CA ASN A 53 7.33 1.54 11.49
C ASN A 53 7.02 0.72 10.25
N VAL A 54 7.98 -0.07 9.78
CA VAL A 54 7.81 -1.01 8.67
C VAL A 54 8.07 -2.42 9.18
N VAL A 55 7.14 -3.33 8.94
CA VAL A 55 7.29 -4.75 9.27
C VAL A 55 7.29 -5.54 7.98
N PHE A 56 8.39 -6.24 7.73
CA PHE A 56 8.53 -7.15 6.61
C PHE A 56 8.06 -8.55 6.99
N THR A 57 7.58 -9.29 6.00
CA THR A 57 7.35 -10.73 6.15
C THR A 57 8.67 -11.41 6.54
N PRO A 58 8.71 -12.23 7.61
CA PRO A 58 9.95 -12.92 8.00
C PRO A 58 10.56 -13.74 6.86
N GLY A 59 11.89 -13.76 6.78
CA GLY A 59 12.63 -14.55 5.78
C GLY A 59 12.73 -13.93 4.39
N ILE A 60 12.23 -12.69 4.19
CA ILE A 60 12.35 -11.99 2.91
C ILE A 60 13.61 -11.12 2.85
N ALA A 61 14.31 -11.16 1.72
CA ALA A 61 15.34 -10.18 1.38
C ALA A 61 14.71 -9.09 0.49
N VAL A 62 14.92 -7.83 0.83
CA VAL A 62 14.44 -6.69 0.06
C VAL A 62 15.60 -5.77 -0.32
N SER A 63 15.60 -5.29 -1.56
CA SER A 63 16.58 -4.35 -2.08
C SER A 63 15.93 -3.40 -3.09
N GLY A 64 16.47 -2.19 -3.22
CA GLY A 64 15.97 -1.20 -4.17
C GLY A 64 14.88 -0.30 -3.58
N LYS A 65 13.80 -0.07 -4.33
CA LYS A 65 12.77 0.92 -4.01
C LYS A 65 11.61 0.29 -3.23
N LEU A 66 11.34 0.84 -2.05
CA LEU A 66 10.13 0.57 -1.28
C LEU A 66 9.06 1.63 -1.57
N VAL A 67 7.83 1.19 -1.79
CA VAL A 67 6.67 2.05 -2.01
C VAL A 67 5.60 1.71 -0.99
N LEU A 68 5.14 2.71 -0.25
CA LEU A 68 4.11 2.57 0.79
C LEU A 68 2.82 3.18 0.26
N LEU A 69 1.77 2.36 0.15
CA LEU A 69 0.47 2.77 -0.36
C LEU A 69 -0.62 2.40 0.65
N GLU A 70 -1.66 3.22 0.74
CA GLU A 70 -2.85 2.86 1.52
C GLU A 70 -3.47 1.59 0.92
N PRO A 71 -3.99 0.67 1.74
CA PRO A 71 -4.80 -0.44 1.28
C PRO A 71 -5.92 0.12 0.42
N ARG A 72 -5.99 -0.34 -0.83
CA ARG A 72 -7.14 -0.05 -1.68
C ARG A 72 -8.36 -0.67 -1.00
N GLU A 73 -9.49 0.04 -1.01
CA GLU A 73 -10.74 -0.61 -0.63
C GLU A 73 -11.03 -1.65 -1.70
N ASP A 74 -11.13 -2.92 -1.29
CA ASP A 74 -11.43 -4.02 -2.19
C ASP A 74 -12.83 -3.78 -2.77
N ASN A 75 -12.91 -3.12 -3.93
CA ASN A 75 -14.00 -3.39 -4.84
C ASN A 75 -13.76 -4.80 -5.37
N THR A 76 -14.26 -5.78 -4.62
CA THR A 76 -14.65 -7.09 -5.13
C THR A 76 -15.51 -6.87 -6.37
N ALA A 77 -14.88 -6.80 -7.54
CA ALA A 77 -15.58 -7.13 -8.76
C ALA A 77 -15.78 -8.65 -8.70
N PRO A 78 -17.02 -9.17 -8.59
CA PRO A 78 -17.24 -10.58 -8.82
C PRO A 78 -16.75 -10.87 -10.25
N GLN A 79 -15.68 -11.65 -10.36
CA GLN A 79 -15.36 -12.32 -11.62
C GLN A 79 -16.53 -13.27 -11.87
N ASN A 80 -17.50 -12.83 -12.67
CA ASN A 80 -18.45 -13.72 -13.29
C ASN A 80 -17.64 -14.70 -14.14
N ILE A 81 -17.39 -15.88 -13.58
CA ILE A 81 -17.06 -17.07 -14.35
C ILE A 81 -18.37 -17.44 -15.05
N ALA A 82 -18.56 -16.96 -16.26
CA ALA A 82 -19.47 -17.57 -17.22
C ALA A 82 -18.60 -18.30 -18.23
N ALA A 83 -18.48 -19.61 -18.00
CA ALA A 83 -18.04 -20.58 -18.98
C ALA A 83 -19.21 -20.92 -19.91
N ASP A 84 -18.87 -21.08 -21.20
CA ASP A 84 -19.63 -21.68 -22.32
C ASP A 84 -21.02 -21.09 -22.66
#